data_AF-A0A964NY31-F1
#
_entry.id   AF-A0A964NY31-F1
#
_cell.length_a   1.000
_cell.length_b   1.000
_cell.length_c   1.000
_cell.angle_alpha   90.00
_cell.angle_beta   90.00
_cell.angle_gamma   90.00
#
_symmetry.space_group_name_H-M   'P 1'
#
loop_
_entity.id
_entity.type
_entity.pdbx_description
1 polymer ?
#
loop_
_entity_poly.entity_id
_entity_poly.type
_entity_poly.pdbx_seq_one_letter_code
_entity_poly.pdbx_strand_id
1 'polypeptide(L)'
;MQIANNTSASVPTPQPALSTAVRSALRARAHALAPVVMISGRGLTEGVLAEINRSLTSHELIKIRVLDTDRIERDALLAEVCDRARAQPVQHTGKILVVYRENPERPEKDVEATPVRAKPVAKRVNVRRRMIKK
;
A
#
# COMPACT_ATOMS: atom_id res chain seq x y z
N MET A 1 -9.42 36.05 30.38
CA MET A 1 -10.27 34.91 29.95
C MET A 1 -9.56 34.22 28.79
N GLN A 2 -8.90 33.10 29.07
CA GLN A 2 -8.32 32.24 28.03
C GLN A 2 -9.38 31.23 27.58
N ILE A 3 -9.63 31.18 26.28
CA ILE A 3 -10.25 30.02 25.64
C ILE A 3 -9.16 29.39 24.77
N ALA A 4 -8.74 28.19 25.17
CA ALA A 4 -7.77 27.36 24.48
C ALA A 4 -8.51 26.52 23.43
N ASN A 5 -8.25 26.80 22.17
CA ASN A 5 -8.64 25.96 21.04
C ASN A 5 -7.39 25.25 20.52
N ASN A 6 -6.97 24.24 21.28
CA ASN A 6 -6.01 23.23 20.83
C ASN A 6 -6.66 22.38 19.74
N THR A 7 -6.76 22.92 18.54
CA THR A 7 -6.94 22.12 17.32
C THR A 7 -5.59 21.45 17.04
N SER A 8 -5.33 20.32 17.69
CA SER A 8 -4.29 19.37 17.25
C SER A 8 -4.76 18.77 15.93
N ALA A 9 -4.60 19.54 14.86
CA ALA A 9 -4.47 18.98 13.52
C ALA A 9 -3.32 17.98 13.61
N SER A 10 -3.61 16.71 13.35
CA SER A 10 -2.64 15.65 13.20
C SER A 10 -1.58 16.12 12.19
N VAL A 11 -0.46 16.63 12.68
CA VAL A 11 0.69 16.97 11.86
C VAL A 11 1.27 15.61 11.44
N PRO A 12 1.20 15.21 10.15
CA PRO A 12 1.92 14.03 9.73
C PRO A 12 3.40 14.29 10.00
N THR A 13 4.01 13.44 10.81
CA THR A 13 5.39 13.62 11.24
C THR A 13 6.29 13.69 9.99
N PRO A 14 7.26 14.62 9.90
CA PRO A 14 8.16 14.71 8.76
C PRO A 14 9.13 13.52 8.75
N GLN A 15 8.67 12.36 8.33
CA GLN A 15 9.51 11.23 7.97
C GLN A 15 10.43 11.67 6.81
N PRO A 16 11.72 11.26 6.79
CA PRO A 16 12.67 11.71 5.77
C PRO A 16 12.12 11.42 4.39
N ALA A 17 11.82 12.48 3.63
CA ALA A 17 11.15 12.35 2.36
C ALA A 17 12.01 11.55 1.37
N LEU A 18 11.44 10.50 0.79
CA LEU A 18 12.07 9.74 -0.30
C LEU A 18 12.58 10.69 -1.38
N SER A 19 13.84 10.49 -1.82
CA SER A 19 14.38 11.24 -2.95
C SER A 19 13.55 10.97 -4.21
N THR A 20 13.56 11.90 -5.16
CA THR A 20 12.79 11.77 -6.41
C THR A 20 13.20 10.53 -7.21
N ALA A 21 14.50 10.23 -7.24
CA ALA A 21 15.07 9.03 -7.88
C ALA A 21 14.57 7.74 -7.22
N VAL A 22 14.67 7.64 -5.89
CA VAL A 22 14.22 6.45 -5.14
C VAL A 22 12.71 6.26 -5.29
N ARG A 23 11.93 7.34 -5.20
CA ARG A 23 10.48 7.28 -5.38
C ARG A 23 10.11 6.79 -6.78
N SER A 24 10.83 7.22 -7.82
CA SER A 24 10.61 6.74 -9.19
C SER A 24 10.90 5.24 -9.31
N ALA A 25 12.01 4.77 -8.76
CA ALA A 25 12.38 3.36 -8.76
C ALA A 25 11.34 2.48 -8.02
N LEU A 26 10.86 2.94 -6.85
CA LEU A 26 9.81 2.25 -6.09
C LEU A 26 8.48 2.21 -6.84
N ARG A 27 8.12 3.27 -7.59
CA ARG A 27 6.91 3.24 -8.45
C ARG A 27 7.02 2.22 -9.56
N ALA A 28 8.18 2.14 -10.22
CA ALA A 28 8.43 1.14 -11.25
C ALA A 28 8.31 -0.29 -10.68
N ARG A 29 8.94 -0.56 -9.52
CA ARG A 29 8.81 -1.83 -8.78
C ARG A 29 7.34 -2.11 -8.42
N ALA A 30 6.64 -1.11 -7.91
CA ALA A 30 5.26 -1.25 -7.48
C ALA A 30 4.35 -1.64 -8.65
N HIS A 31 4.54 -1.10 -9.87
CA HIS A 31 3.65 -1.35 -11.01
C HIS A 31 3.35 -2.84 -11.23
N ALA A 32 4.36 -3.71 -11.16
CA ALA A 32 4.22 -5.14 -11.38
C ALA A 32 3.53 -5.89 -10.22
N LEU A 33 3.44 -5.30 -9.02
CA LEU A 33 2.86 -5.95 -7.84
C LEU A 33 1.33 -5.96 -7.90
N ALA A 34 0.74 -7.06 -7.41
CA ALA A 34 -0.68 -7.10 -7.07
C ALA A 34 -0.92 -6.46 -5.69
N PRO A 35 -2.09 -5.87 -5.44
CA PRO A 35 -2.46 -5.44 -4.09
C PRO A 35 -2.50 -6.64 -3.14
N VAL A 36 -1.82 -6.52 -2.01
CA VAL A 36 -1.72 -7.58 -0.99
C VAL A 36 -2.73 -7.37 0.14
N VAL A 37 -3.04 -6.11 0.46
CA VAL A 37 -4.04 -5.75 1.47
C VAL A 37 -5.19 -5.00 0.82
N MET A 38 -6.41 -5.30 1.28
CA MET A 38 -7.62 -4.61 0.89
C MET A 38 -8.29 -3.96 2.11
N ILE A 39 -8.60 -2.67 2.00
CA ILE A 39 -9.37 -1.91 2.98
C ILE A 39 -10.79 -1.74 2.43
N SER A 40 -11.78 -2.12 3.21
CA SER A 40 -13.21 -2.03 2.86
C SER A 40 -13.91 -1.04 3.80
N GLY A 41 -15.23 -0.86 3.67
CA GLY A 41 -16.01 0.20 4.31
C GLY A 41 -15.96 0.35 5.85
N ARG A 42 -15.23 -0.50 6.59
CA ARG A 42 -14.89 -0.23 8.01
C ARG A 42 -13.61 0.59 8.19
N GLY A 43 -12.93 0.97 7.11
CA GLY A 43 -11.68 1.74 7.16
C GLY A 43 -10.49 0.96 7.74
N LEU A 44 -9.53 1.69 8.29
CA LEU A 44 -8.34 1.12 8.92
C LEU A 44 -8.70 0.54 10.30
N THR A 45 -8.80 -0.78 10.37
CA THR A 45 -8.98 -1.51 11.63
C THR A 45 -7.65 -2.08 12.12
N GLU A 46 -7.55 -2.43 13.40
CA GLU A 46 -6.33 -3.03 13.98
C GLU A 46 -5.91 -4.32 13.26
N GLY A 47 -6.86 -5.15 12.82
CA GLY A 47 -6.55 -6.36 12.04
C GLY A 47 -5.95 -6.05 10.66
N VAL A 48 -6.46 -5.02 9.98
CA VAL A 48 -5.91 -4.54 8.71
C VAL A 48 -4.52 -3.93 8.93
N LEU A 49 -4.34 -3.15 9.99
CA LEU A 49 -3.05 -2.57 10.35
C LEU A 49 -2.00 -3.63 10.67
N ALA A 50 -2.37 -4.70 11.39
CA ALA A 50 -1.50 -5.83 11.65
C ALA A 50 -1.07 -6.53 10.36
N GLU A 51 -1.99 -6.73 9.42
CA GLU A 51 -1.67 -7.35 8.11
C GLU A 51 -0.79 -6.44 7.24
N ILE A 52 -1.02 -5.12 7.26
CA ILE A 52 -0.15 -4.13 6.61
C ILE A 52 1.27 -4.24 7.19
N ASN A 53 1.40 -4.26 8.51
CA ASN A 53 2.70 -4.37 9.16
C ASN A 53 3.42 -5.66 8.80
N ARG A 54 2.72 -6.80 8.81
CA ARG A 54 3.26 -8.11 8.42
C ARG A 54 3.71 -8.13 6.96
N SER A 55 2.91 -7.54 6.07
CA SER A 55 3.21 -7.43 4.65
C SER A 55 4.42 -6.52 4.40
N LEU A 56 4.51 -5.38 5.09
CA LEU A 56 5.64 -4.47 5.02
C LEU A 56 6.93 -5.11 5.54
N THR A 57 6.89 -5.92 6.59
CA THR A 57 8.07 -6.66 7.08
C THR A 57 8.57 -7.67 6.04
N SER A 58 7.67 -8.29 5.26
CA SER A 58 8.02 -9.36 4.33
C SER A 58 8.43 -8.86 2.94
N HIS A 59 7.83 -7.75 2.50
CA HIS A 59 7.94 -7.27 1.12
C HIS A 59 8.51 -5.86 0.98
N GLU A 60 8.59 -5.09 2.08
CA GLU A 60 9.06 -3.69 2.17
C GLU A 60 8.22 -2.69 1.39
N LEU A 61 7.84 -3.02 0.16
CA LEU A 61 6.96 -2.27 -0.75
C LEU A 61 5.66 -3.04 -0.97
N ILE A 62 4.53 -2.40 -0.65
CA ILE A 62 3.21 -3.02 -0.82
C ILE A 62 2.22 -2.10 -1.54
N LYS A 63 1.25 -2.72 -2.22
CA LYS A 63 0.06 -2.07 -2.74
C LYS A 63 -1.13 -2.39 -1.84
N ILE A 64 -1.84 -1.35 -1.43
CA ILE A 64 -3.07 -1.44 -0.64
C ILE A 64 -4.21 -0.97 -1.54
N ARG A 65 -5.27 -1.77 -1.64
CA ARG A 65 -6.48 -1.38 -2.38
C ARG A 65 -7.55 -0.91 -1.40
N VAL A 66 -8.06 0.30 -1.60
CA VAL A 66 -9.13 0.87 -0.79
C VAL A 66 -10.43 0.83 -1.59
N LEU A 67 -11.47 0.22 -1.03
CA LEU A 67 -12.81 0.17 -1.61
C LEU A 67 -13.69 1.24 -0.99
N ASP A 68 -14.57 1.84 -1.78
CA ASP A 68 -15.66 2.70 -1.30
C ASP A 68 -15.23 3.81 -0.33
N THR A 69 -14.26 4.62 -0.75
CA THR A 69 -13.72 5.74 0.04
C THR A 69 -13.41 6.88 -0.89
N ASP A 70 -13.71 8.12 -0.52
CA ASP A 70 -13.48 9.29 -1.37
C ASP A 70 -11.99 9.64 -1.51
N ARG A 71 -11.65 10.51 -2.45
CA ARG A 71 -10.24 10.89 -2.68
C ARG A 71 -9.60 11.48 -1.42
N ILE A 72 -10.30 12.39 -0.75
CA ILE A 72 -9.83 13.09 0.45
C ILE A 72 -9.62 12.08 1.60
N GLU A 73 -10.61 11.21 1.81
CA GLU A 73 -10.52 10.16 2.84
C GLU A 73 -9.39 9.17 2.55
N ARG A 74 -9.12 8.84 1.28
CA ARG A 74 -7.98 7.98 0.92
C ARG A 74 -6.64 8.64 1.20
N ASP A 75 -6.53 9.96 1.03
CA ASP A 75 -5.31 10.70 1.34
C ASP A 75 -5.08 10.73 2.86
N ALA A 76 -6.14 10.95 3.64
CA ALA A 76 -6.10 10.85 5.10
C ALA A 76 -5.74 9.43 5.56
N LEU A 77 -6.33 8.40 4.94
CA LEU A 77 -6.03 7.00 5.22
C LEU A 77 -4.58 6.64 4.89
N LEU A 78 -4.04 7.18 3.79
CA LEU A 78 -2.64 6.98 3.43
C LEU A 78 -1.72 7.58 4.49
N ALA A 79 -1.99 8.81 4.93
CA ALA A 79 -1.24 9.45 6.00
C ALA A 79 -1.31 8.63 7.29
N GLU A 80 -2.50 8.22 7.70
CA GLU A 80 -2.71 7.42 8.91
C GLU A 80 -1.97 6.08 8.86
N VAL A 81 -2.01 5.38 7.72
CA VAL A 81 -1.26 4.13 7.53
C VAL A 81 0.24 4.38 7.63
N CYS A 82 0.75 5.46 7.04
CA CYS A 82 2.17 5.80 7.10
C CYS A 82 2.62 6.10 8.54
N ASP A 83 1.80 6.84 9.29
CA ASP A 83 2.08 7.18 10.68
C ASP A 83 2.07 5.94 11.58
N ARG A 84 1.01 5.11 11.50
CA ARG A 84 0.86 3.93 12.36
C ARG A 84 1.82 2.80 12.00
N ALA A 85 2.07 2.55 10.71
CA ALA A 85 2.96 1.48 10.26
C ALA A 85 4.44 1.92 10.16
N ARG A 86 4.74 3.19 10.47
CA ARG A 86 6.06 3.83 10.28
C ARG A 86 6.60 3.60 8.86
N ALA A 87 5.73 3.85 7.89
CA ALA A 87 6.00 3.64 6.48
C ALA A 87 5.94 4.97 5.73
N GLN A 88 6.37 4.97 4.47
CA GLN A 88 6.49 6.14 3.62
C GLN A 88 5.56 6.05 2.41
N PRO A 89 4.86 7.14 2.05
CA PRO A 89 4.02 7.16 0.88
C PRO A 89 4.86 7.28 -0.40
N VAL A 90 4.68 6.35 -1.33
CA VAL A 90 5.37 6.36 -2.63
C VAL A 90 4.49 6.98 -3.71
N GLN A 91 3.23 6.53 -3.77
CA GLN A 91 2.27 6.95 -4.78
C GLN A 91 0.83 6.69 -4.33
N HIS A 92 -0.06 7.58 -4.75
CA HIS A 92 -1.50 7.40 -4.73
C HIS A 92 -2.02 7.31 -6.16
N THR A 93 -2.80 6.28 -6.49
CA THR A 93 -3.38 6.14 -7.83
C THR A 93 -4.79 5.59 -7.73
N GLY A 94 -5.77 6.49 -7.81
CA GLY A 94 -7.19 6.14 -7.69
C GLY A 94 -7.46 5.42 -6.37
N LYS A 95 -7.85 4.15 -6.46
CA LYS A 95 -8.17 3.27 -5.31
C LYS A 95 -6.97 2.49 -4.77
N ILE A 96 -5.77 2.71 -5.32
CA ILE A 96 -4.54 2.01 -4.91
C ILE A 96 -3.61 2.98 -4.19
N LEU A 97 -3.15 2.57 -3.01
CA LEU A 97 -2.11 3.24 -2.24
C LEU A 97 -0.82 2.41 -2.33
N VAL A 98 0.31 3.07 -2.53
CA VAL A 98 1.63 2.42 -2.56
C VAL A 98 2.43 2.95 -1.38
N VAL A 99 2.87 2.03 -0.52
CA VAL A 99 3.55 2.34 0.73
C VAL A 99 4.84 1.53 0.83
N TYR A 100 5.89 2.14 1.33
CA TYR A 100 7.22 1.55 1.46
C TYR A 100 7.75 1.69 2.89
N ARG A 101 8.40 0.66 3.41
CA ARG A 101 9.15 0.71 4.67
C ARG A 101 10.47 -0.03 4.48
N GLU A 102 11.57 0.68 4.72
CA GLU A 102 12.91 0.08 4.74
C GLU A 102 13.04 -0.86 5.93
N ASN A 103 13.58 -2.05 5.70
CA ASN A 103 13.85 -3.02 6.76
C ASN A 103 15.34 -2.99 7.13
N PRO A 104 15.72 -2.56 8.35
CA PRO A 104 17.12 -2.49 8.76
C PRO A 104 17.80 -3.87 8.86
N GLU A 105 17.04 -4.95 9.03
CA GLU A 105 17.58 -6.32 9.12
C GLU A 105 17.77 -7.00 7.76
N ARG A 106 17.20 -6.42 6.70
CA ARG A 106 17.47 -6.76 5.30
C ARG A 106 17.95 -5.52 4.58
N PRO A 107 19.22 -5.10 4.76
CA PRO A 107 19.83 -4.23 3.79
C PRO A 107 19.75 -4.97 2.45
N GLU A 108 19.00 -4.45 1.48
CA GLU A 108 18.97 -4.99 0.11
C GLU A 108 20.44 -5.08 -0.35
N LYS A 109 21.00 -6.29 -0.32
CA LYS A 109 22.21 -6.62 -1.06
C LYS A 109 21.90 -6.35 -2.52
N ASP A 110 22.70 -5.47 -3.10
CA ASP A 110 22.96 -5.37 -4.53
C ASP A 110 21.74 -5.03 -5.39
N VAL A 111 21.69 -3.75 -5.75
CA VAL A 111 21.21 -3.25 -7.05
C VAL A 111 21.86 -4.05 -8.18
N GLU A 112 21.35 -5.25 -8.48
CA GLU A 112 21.57 -5.91 -9.76
C GLU A 112 20.24 -6.33 -10.36
N ALA A 113 19.95 -5.70 -11.50
CA ALA A 113 18.76 -5.89 -12.29
C ALA A 113 18.59 -7.36 -12.69
N THR A 114 17.80 -8.12 -11.95
CA THR A 114 17.26 -9.39 -12.44
C THR A 114 15.74 -9.43 -12.27
N PRO A 115 14.97 -9.60 -13.36
CA PRO A 115 13.52 -9.66 -13.29
C PRO A 115 13.15 -11.01 -12.70
N VAL A 116 12.89 -11.06 -11.39
CA VAL A 116 12.37 -12.28 -10.75
C VAL A 116 10.92 -12.43 -11.18
N ARG A 117 10.76 -13.18 -12.26
CA ARG A 117 9.52 -13.66 -12.89
C ARG A 117 8.52 -14.10 -11.83
N ALA A 118 7.56 -13.23 -11.51
CA ALA A 118 6.35 -13.64 -10.79
C ALA A 118 5.58 -14.61 -11.70
N LYS A 119 5.40 -15.85 -11.23
CA LYS A 119 4.65 -16.90 -11.92
C LYS A 119 3.24 -16.36 -12.27
N PRO A 120 2.71 -16.61 -13.48
CA PRO A 120 1.38 -16.13 -13.83
C PRO A 120 0.35 -16.89 -12.97
N VAL A 121 -0.37 -16.17 -12.10
CA VAL A 121 -1.60 -16.69 -11.50
C VAL A 121 -2.59 -16.85 -12.63
N ALA A 122 -2.74 -18.09 -13.09
CA ALA A 122 -3.66 -18.49 -14.14
C ALA A 122 -5.09 -18.08 -13.74
N LYS A 123 -5.70 -17.15 -14.48
CA LYS A 123 -7.15 -16.92 -14.41
C LYS A 123 -7.85 -18.17 -14.96
N ARG A 124 -8.53 -18.95 -14.10
CA ARG A 124 -9.44 -20.03 -14.52
C ARG A 124 -10.64 -19.40 -15.24
N VAL A 125 -10.68 -19.51 -16.57
CA VAL A 125 -11.89 -19.22 -17.36
C VAL A 125 -12.88 -20.35 -17.12
N ASN A 126 -14.03 -20.04 -16.51
CA ASN A 126 -15.11 -21.01 -16.33
C ASN A 126 -16.10 -20.89 -17.51
N VAL A 127 -15.93 -21.71 -18.54
CA VAL A 127 -16.92 -21.81 -19.63
C VAL A 127 -18.06 -22.69 -19.14
N ARG A 128 -19.20 -22.07 -18.81
CA ARG A 128 -20.44 -22.77 -18.50
C ARG A 128 -20.90 -23.54 -19.75
N ARG A 129 -20.69 -24.86 -19.75
CA ARG A 129 -21.38 -25.78 -20.67
C ARG A 129 -22.89 -25.64 -20.48
N ARG A 130 -23.60 -25.17 -21.51
CA ARG A 130 -25.01 -25.51 -21.72
C ARG A 130 -25.16 -26.13 -23.10
N MET A 131 -25.06 -27.45 -23.15
CA MET A 131 -25.70 -28.27 -24.17
C MET A 131 -27.03 -28.72 -23.58
N ILE A 132 -28.14 -28.24 -24.13
CA ILE A 132 -29.45 -28.86 -23.94
C ILE A 132 -29.59 -29.90 -25.06
N LYS A 133 -29.94 -31.12 -24.67
CA LYS A 133 -30.01 -32.34 -25.50
C LYS A 133 -31.34 -32.42 -26.26
N LYS A 134 -31.25 -32.99 -27.46
CA LYS A 134 -32.28 -33.69 -28.27
C LYS A 134 -33.49 -32.89 -28.76
#